data_AF-A0A061S0Q9-F1
#
_entry.id   AF-A0A061S0Q9-F1
#
_cell.length_a   1.000
_cell.length_b   1.000
_cell.length_c   1.000
_cell.angle_alpha   90.00
_cell.angle_beta   90.00
_cell.angle_gamma   90.00
#
_symmetry.space_group_name_H-M   'P 1'
#
loop_
_entity.id
_entity.type
_entity.pdbx_description
1 polymer ?
#
loop_
_entity_poly.entity_id
_entity_poly.type
_entity_poly.pdbx_seq_one_letter_code
_entity_poly.pdbx_strand_id
1 'polypeptide(L)'
;NTAARLASLAAKTNRPMICGKSLADAIEKERTGVAVLVSAGRVAVKGKLEEVEIFVPNTERELSHVGGNSMRSRIIGRETELGKLMRFIASATEQK
;
A
#
# COMPACT_ATOMS: atom_id res chain seq x y z
N ASN A 1 0.81 2.14 19.84
CA ASN A 1 2.23 1.73 19.77
C ASN A 1 2.49 0.71 18.65
N THR A 2 1.79 -0.44 18.62
CA THR A 2 1.93 -1.46 17.55
C THR A 2 1.59 -0.93 16.16
N ALA A 3 0.47 -0.23 15.99
CA ALA A 3 0.07 0.35 14.71
C ALA A 3 1.11 1.33 14.13
N ALA A 4 1.64 2.24 14.96
CA ALA A 4 2.71 3.16 14.55
C ALA A 4 3.97 2.42 14.08
N ARG A 5 4.31 1.29 14.72
CA ARG A 5 5.48 0.48 14.35
C ARG A 5 5.27 -0.28 13.05
N LEU A 6 4.06 -0.80 12.83
CA LEU A 6 3.68 -1.42 11.57
C LEU A 6 3.69 -0.39 10.42
N ALA A 7 3.25 0.85 10.68
CA ALA A 7 3.35 1.94 9.71
C ALA A 7 4.81 2.28 9.37
N SER A 8 5.69 2.36 10.39
CA SER A 8 7.13 2.54 10.15
C SER A 8 7.75 1.38 9.36
N LEU A 9 7.31 0.14 9.61
CA LEU A 9 7.76 -1.03 8.86
C LEU A 9 7.26 -0.99 7.41
N ALA A 10 6.02 -0.56 7.17
CA ALA A 10 5.46 -0.39 5.83
C ALA A 10 6.32 0.58 5.01
N ALA A 11 6.68 1.72 5.59
CA ALA A 11 7.58 2.69 4.95
C ALA A 11 8.97 2.09 4.63
N LYS A 12 9.56 1.31 5.54
CA LYS A 12 10.88 0.68 5.34
C LYS A 12 10.88 -0.42 4.27
N THR A 13 9.77 -1.12 4.12
CA THR A 13 9.62 -2.25 3.18
C THR A 13 8.99 -1.84 1.86
N ASN A 14 8.83 -0.53 1.64
CA ASN A 14 8.17 0.05 0.47
C ASN A 14 6.79 -0.57 0.18
N ARG A 15 6.02 -0.83 1.25
CA ARG A 15 4.65 -1.34 1.15
C ARG A 15 3.66 -0.23 1.51
N PRO A 16 2.52 -0.14 0.81
CA PRO A 16 1.53 0.90 1.07
C PRO A 16 0.90 0.77 2.46
N MET A 17 0.73 -0.47 2.93
CA MET A 17 0.16 -0.77 4.24
C MET A 17 0.67 -2.12 4.76
N ILE A 18 0.89 -2.20 6.07
CA ILE A 18 1.10 -3.44 6.82
C ILE A 18 0.17 -3.43 8.02
N CYS A 19 -0.54 -4.53 8.24
CA CYS A 19 -1.40 -4.70 9.40
C CYS A 19 -1.17 -6.04 10.11
N GLY A 20 -1.65 -6.14 11.35
CA GLY A 20 -1.63 -7.39 12.11
C GLY A 20 -2.91 -8.20 11.92
N LYS A 21 -2.90 -9.43 12.44
CA LYS A 21 -4.00 -10.40 12.36
C LYS A 21 -5.37 -9.85 12.75
N SER A 22 -5.47 -9.06 13.81
CA SER A 22 -6.77 -8.51 14.27
C SER A 22 -7.47 -7.62 13.24
N LEU A 23 -6.71 -6.87 12.44
CA LEU A 23 -7.28 -6.04 11.37
C LEU A 23 -7.61 -6.90 10.14
N ALA A 24 -6.79 -7.90 9.84
CA ALA A 24 -7.07 -8.86 8.77
C ALA A 24 -8.40 -9.60 9.04
N ASP A 25 -8.57 -10.14 10.24
CA ASP A 25 -9.79 -10.85 10.65
C ASP A 25 -11.03 -9.93 10.61
N ALA A 26 -10.88 -8.64 10.94
CA ALA A 26 -11.96 -7.67 10.86
C ALA A 26 -12.37 -7.38 9.41
N ILE A 27 -11.39 -7.18 8.53
CA ILE A 27 -11.63 -6.90 7.10
C ILE A 27 -12.25 -8.12 6.39
N GLU A 28 -11.80 -9.33 6.73
CA GLU A 28 -12.39 -10.57 6.18
C GLU A 28 -13.85 -10.75 6.57
N LYS A 29 -14.23 -10.35 7.81
CA LYS A 29 -15.62 -10.40 8.27
C LYS A 29 -16.51 -9.35 7.60
N GLU A 30 -15.97 -8.15 7.32
CA GLU A 30 -16.72 -7.07 6.65
C GLU A 30 -16.86 -7.31 5.15
N ARG A 31 -15.84 -7.88 4.50
CA ARG A 31 -15.84 -8.14 3.06
C ARG A 31 -16.08 -9.62 2.79
N THR A 32 -17.36 -10.01 2.75
CA THR A 32 -17.79 -11.33 2.31
C THR A 32 -17.24 -11.65 0.90
N GLY A 33 -16.21 -12.51 0.86
CA GLY A 33 -15.75 -13.19 -0.38
C GLY A 33 -14.57 -12.56 -1.12
N VAL A 34 -14.04 -11.41 -0.70
CA VAL A 34 -12.84 -10.82 -1.34
C VAL A 34 -11.69 -10.76 -0.35
N ALA A 35 -10.78 -11.73 -0.43
CA ALA A 35 -9.49 -11.66 0.25
C ALA A 35 -8.69 -10.48 -0.33
N VAL A 36 -8.73 -9.34 0.36
CA VAL A 36 -7.99 -8.11 0.06
C VAL A 36 -6.60 -8.16 0.65
N LEU A 37 -6.39 -8.95 1.69
CA LEU A 37 -5.13 -9.04 2.42
C LEU A 37 -4.51 -10.43 2.28
N VAL A 38 -3.18 -10.48 2.20
CA VAL A 38 -2.38 -11.71 2.18
C VAL A 38 -1.32 -11.68 3.26
N SER A 39 -0.97 -12.83 3.80
CA SER A 39 0.13 -12.95 4.78
C SER A 39 1.46 -12.60 4.11
N ALA A 40 2.23 -11.72 4.73
CA ALA A 40 3.50 -11.19 4.23
C ALA A 40 4.70 -11.61 5.10
N GLY A 41 4.49 -12.55 6.03
CA GLY A 41 5.51 -13.06 6.94
C GLY A 41 5.31 -12.66 8.39
N ARG A 42 6.36 -12.79 9.20
CA ARG A 42 6.34 -12.49 10.63
C ARG A 42 7.41 -11.45 10.96
N VAL A 43 7.13 -10.56 11.90
CA VAL A 43 8.06 -9.51 12.32
C VAL A 43 8.12 -9.35 13.82
N ALA A 44 9.34 -9.18 14.33
CA ALA A 44 9.59 -8.82 15.71
C ALA A 44 9.16 -7.37 15.95
N VAL A 45 8.06 -7.18 16.69
CA VAL A 45 7.62 -5.85 17.13
C VAL A 45 8.18 -5.62 18.53
N LYS A 46 9.09 -4.65 18.69
CA LYS A 46 9.72 -4.35 19.99
C LYS A 46 8.66 -4.24 21.12
N GLY A 47 8.86 -4.95 22.22
CA GLY A 47 7.89 -5.04 23.32
C GLY A 47 6.90 -6.21 23.22
N LYS A 48 6.96 -7.01 22.15
CA LYS A 48 6.43 -8.37 22.13
C LYS A 48 7.61 -9.34 22.12
N LEU A 49 7.49 -10.40 22.93
CA LEU A 49 8.48 -11.49 23.01
C LEU A 49 8.46 -12.37 21.75
N GLU A 50 7.32 -12.42 21.07
CA GLU A 50 7.11 -13.26 19.90
C GLU A 50 6.95 -12.43 18.62
N GLU A 51 7.38 -13.00 17.50
CA GLU A 51 7.15 -12.45 16.18
C GLU A 51 5.67 -12.47 15.82
N VAL A 52 5.18 -11.34 15.31
CA VAL A 52 3.78 -11.16 14.93
C VAL A 52 3.64 -11.37 13.45
N GLU A 53 2.67 -12.19 13.04
CA GLU A 53 2.29 -12.32 11.64
C GLU A 53 1.70 -11.00 11.12
N ILE A 54 2.15 -10.62 9.92
CA ILE A 54 1.74 -9.41 9.24
C ILE A 54 1.04 -9.70 7.92
N PHE A 55 0.12 -8.81 7.58
CA PHE A 55 -0.73 -8.90 6.41
C PHE A 55 -0.61 -7.61 5.59
N VAL A 56 -0.71 -7.74 4.27
CA VAL A 56 -0.55 -6.65 3.30
C VAL A 56 -1.65 -6.74 2.24
N PRO A 57 -2.02 -5.62 1.59
CA PRO A 57 -2.90 -5.65 0.43
C PRO A 57 -2.38 -6.58 -0.67
N ASN A 58 -3.28 -7.36 -1.26
CA ASN A 58 -3.01 -8.14 -2.45
C ASN A 58 -2.95 -7.21 -3.67
N THR A 59 -1.75 -6.70 -3.96
CA THR A 59 -1.50 -5.75 -5.03
C THR A 59 -1.84 -6.29 -6.43
N GLU A 60 -1.73 -7.60 -6.68
CA GLU A 60 -2.13 -8.19 -7.97
C GLU A 60 -3.64 -8.13 -8.17
N ARG A 61 -4.41 -8.26 -7.09
CA ARG A 61 -5.88 -8.17 -7.10
C ARG A 61 -6.39 -6.74 -7.10
N GLU A 62 -5.66 -5.81 -6.46
CA GLU A 62 -5.97 -4.38 -6.52
C GLU A 62 -5.66 -3.79 -7.90
N LEU A 63 -4.53 -4.15 -8.52
CA LEU A 63 -4.18 -3.70 -9.87
C LEU A 63 -5.14 -4.22 -10.94
N SER A 64 -5.70 -5.43 -10.76
CA SER A 64 -6.73 -5.95 -11.67
C SER A 64 -8.10 -5.27 -11.51
N HIS A 65 -8.37 -4.61 -10.39
CA HIS A 65 -9.57 -3.79 -10.18
C HIS A 65 -9.36 -2.31 -10.55
N VAL A 66 -8.12 -1.85 -10.68
CA VAL A 66 -7.81 -0.58 -11.36
C VAL A 66 -7.92 -0.85 -12.86
N GLY A 67 -9.15 -0.79 -13.37
CA GLY A 67 -9.44 -1.04 -14.78
C GLY A 67 -8.47 -0.29 -15.70
N GLY A 68 -7.96 -0.97 -16.72
CA GLY A 68 -6.99 -0.46 -17.71
C GLY A 68 -7.42 0.79 -18.50
N ASN A 69 -8.56 1.40 -18.16
CA ASN A 69 -9.09 2.64 -18.71
C ASN A 69 -8.87 3.86 -17.79
N SER A 70 -8.17 3.73 -16.65
CA SER A 70 -7.89 4.89 -15.81
C SER A 70 -6.87 5.83 -16.46
N MET A 71 -7.36 6.86 -17.15
CA MET A 71 -6.54 8.00 -17.60
C MET A 71 -6.06 8.89 -16.44
N ARG A 72 -6.24 8.49 -15.17
CA ARG A 72 -5.86 9.26 -14.00
C ARG A 72 -5.03 8.40 -13.05
N SER A 73 -3.78 8.79 -12.87
CA SER A 73 -2.91 8.27 -11.83
C SER A 73 -2.81 9.32 -10.71
N ARG A 74 -2.97 8.90 -9.45
CA ARG A 74 -2.80 9.79 -8.29
C ARG A 74 -1.34 9.77 -7.87
N ILE A 75 -0.64 10.87 -8.14
CA ILE A 75 0.78 11.01 -7.83
C ILE A 75 0.91 11.81 -6.53
N ILE A 76 1.62 11.25 -5.56
CA ILE A 76 1.85 11.87 -4.25
C ILE A 76 3.36 12.06 -4.10
N GLY A 77 3.80 13.29 -3.95
CA GLY A 77 5.22 13.66 -3.84
C GLY A 77 5.39 15.06 -3.28
N ARG A 78 6.63 15.49 -3.05
CA ARG A 78 6.91 16.88 -2.62
C ARG A 78 6.59 17.84 -3.77
N GLU A 79 6.20 19.07 -3.44
CA GLU A 79 5.79 20.08 -4.44
C GLU A 79 6.83 20.28 -5.55
N THR A 80 8.12 20.24 -5.19
CA THR A 80 9.24 20.34 -6.14
C THR A 80 9.37 19.15 -7.10
N GLU A 81 9.00 17.95 -6.66
CA GLU A 81 9.01 16.73 -7.48
C GLU A 81 7.81 16.71 -8.43
N LEU A 82 6.62 17.09 -7.92
CA LEU A 82 5.40 17.22 -8.72
C LEU A 82 5.58 18.25 -9.84
N GLY A 83 6.20 19.40 -9.55
CA GLY A 83 6.48 20.43 -10.56
C GLY A 83 7.46 19.99 -11.65
N LYS A 84 8.39 19.05 -11.37
CA LYS A 84 9.27 18.47 -12.41
C LYS A 84 8.51 17.49 -13.28
N LEU A 85 7.68 16.65 -12.68
CA LEU A 85 6.90 15.65 -13.39
C LEU A 85 5.87 16.29 -14.32
N MET A 86 5.17 17.33 -13.86
CA MET A 86 4.19 18.05 -14.69
C MET A 86 4.83 18.65 -15.95
N ARG A 87 6.07 19.16 -15.84
CA ARG A 87 6.82 19.68 -17.00
C ARG A 87 7.16 18.58 -17.99
N PHE A 88 7.57 17.41 -17.50
CA PHE A 88 7.89 16.25 -18.34
C PHE A 88 6.65 15.74 -19.12
N ILE A 89 5.49 15.67 -18.46
CA ILE A 89 4.24 15.22 -19.07
C ILE A 89 3.72 16.26 -20.08
N ALA A 90 3.75 17.54 -19.74
CA ALA A 90 3.31 18.61 -20.64
C ALA A 90 4.17 18.67 -21.92
N SER A 91 5.50 18.58 -21.81
CA SER A 91 6.39 18.57 -22.98
C SER A 91 6.20 17.35 -23.89
N ALA A 92 5.80 16.20 -23.32
CA ALA A 92 5.52 15.00 -24.10
C ALA A 92 4.19 15.09 -24.87
N THR A 93 3.29 15.99 -24.47
CA THR A 93 1.95 16.14 -25.07
C THR A 93 1.95 17.12 -26.25
N GLU A 94 2.87 18.08 -26.28
CA GLU A 94 2.99 19.09 -27.35
C GLU A 94 3.72 18.59 -28.61
N GLN A 95 4.33 17.40 -28.59
CA GLN A 95 5.05 16.82 -29.73
C GLN A 95 4.18 15.93 -30.65
N LYS A 96 2.87 16.18 -30.74
CA LYS A 96 1.95 15.40 -31.56
C LYS A 96 1.23 16.22 -32.61
#